data_AF-A0A3N7H466-F1
#
_entry.id   AF-A0A3N7H466-F1
#
_cell.length_a   1.000
_cell.length_b   1.000
_cell.length_c   1.000
_cell.angle_alpha   90.00
_cell.angle_beta   90.00
_cell.angle_gamma   90.00
#
_symmetry.space_group_name_H-M   'P 1'
#
loop_
_entity.id
_entity.type
_entity.pdbx_description
1 polymer ?
#
loop_
_entity_poly.entity_id
_entity_poly.type
_entity_poly.pdbx_seq_one_letter_code
_entity_poly.pdbx_strand_id
1 'polypeptide(L)'
;VVDGMYLEGDALATINPMDVETIEVLRGIGNTAVYGMRGGGGVIIITTKRGDGGGYNRDLYTPGIVTYSPQGYYEVREFYIPDYSAPADSLAGMRDLRTTIHWAPNVIADESGQTSFEFYTADSPGTYRIVVEGLDTKGRLGHSVHYITIE
;
A
#
# COMPACT_ATOMS: atom_id res chain seq x y z
N VAL A 1 12.62 -29.68 6.46
CA VAL A 1 12.93 -28.68 5.42
C VAL A 1 13.29 -27.41 6.15
N VAL A 2 14.43 -26.81 5.84
CA VAL A 2 14.90 -25.59 6.49
C VAL A 2 15.18 -24.56 5.42
N ASP A 3 14.48 -23.44 5.46
CA ASP A 3 14.59 -22.35 4.47
C ASP A 3 14.46 -22.83 3.00
N GLY A 4 13.62 -23.84 2.77
CA GLY A 4 13.41 -24.46 1.45
C GLY A 4 14.38 -25.59 1.10
N MET A 5 15.42 -25.84 1.89
CA MET A 5 16.37 -26.94 1.69
C MET A 5 15.97 -28.19 2.48
N TYR A 6 16.21 -29.37 1.90
CA TYR A 6 16.08 -30.63 2.62
C TYR A 6 17.34 -30.87 3.44
N LEU A 7 17.17 -31.01 4.75
CA LEU A 7 18.24 -31.40 5.67
C LEU A 7 18.01 -32.84 6.14
N GLU A 8 19.12 -33.55 6.34
CA GLU A 8 19.13 -34.84 7.00
C GLU A 8 19.03 -34.65 8.53
N GLY A 9 18.67 -35.72 9.25
CA GLY A 9 18.31 -35.62 10.67
C GLY A 9 19.45 -35.16 11.59
N ASP A 10 20.69 -35.39 11.19
CA ASP A 10 21.91 -34.96 11.88
C ASP A 10 22.18 -33.46 11.69
N ALA A 11 21.91 -32.93 10.50
CA ALA A 11 22.03 -31.51 10.18
C ALA A 11 20.98 -30.63 10.89
N LEU A 12 19.93 -31.20 11.49
CA LEU A 12 19.00 -30.44 12.33
C LEU A 12 19.63 -29.99 13.65
N ALA A 13 20.60 -30.76 14.17
CA ALA A 13 21.26 -30.44 15.45
C ALA A 13 22.23 -29.24 15.33
N THR A 14 22.56 -28.81 14.12
CA THR A 14 23.44 -27.66 13.88
C THR A 14 22.68 -26.33 13.85
N ILE A 15 21.35 -26.38 13.83
CA ILE A 15 20.50 -25.19 13.83
C ILE A 15 20.41 -24.64 15.25
N ASN A 16 20.80 -23.38 15.42
CA ASN A 16 20.62 -22.69 16.69
C ASN A 16 19.11 -22.39 16.89
N PRO A 17 18.50 -22.81 18.01
CA PRO A 17 17.09 -22.51 18.29
C PRO A 17 16.77 -21.02 18.30
N MET A 18 17.75 -20.16 18.64
CA MET A 18 17.57 -18.71 18.64
C MET A 18 17.39 -18.14 17.23
N ASP A 19 17.84 -18.86 16.20
CA ASP A 19 17.72 -18.46 14.81
C ASP A 19 16.42 -18.99 14.19
N VAL A 20 15.60 -19.75 14.91
CA VAL A 20 14.32 -20.24 14.39
C VAL A 20 13.25 -19.15 14.52
N GLU A 21 12.59 -18.84 13.41
CA GLU A 21 11.47 -17.90 13.34
C GLU A 21 10.14 -18.64 13.47
N THR A 22 9.91 -19.64 12.62
CA THR A 22 8.67 -20.44 12.63
C THR A 22 8.96 -21.92 12.40
N ILE A 23 8.07 -22.76 12.96
CA ILE A 23 8.06 -24.21 12.72
C ILE A 23 6.64 -24.60 12.30
N GLU A 24 6.52 -25.20 11.11
CA GLU A 24 5.27 -25.70 10.57
C GLU A 24 5.33 -27.21 10.38
N VAL A 25 4.21 -27.89 10.63
CA VAL A 25 4.13 -29.36 10.53
C VAL A 25 3.00 -29.75 9.59
N LEU A 26 3.37 -30.28 8.43
CA LEU A 26 2.45 -30.74 7.41
C LEU A 26 2.21 -32.25 7.58
N ARG A 27 0.95 -32.62 7.85
CA ARG A 27 0.51 -34.01 8.06
C ARG A 27 -0.49 -34.51 7.02
N GLY A 28 -1.16 -33.58 6.32
CA GLY A 28 -2.17 -33.91 5.32
C GLY A 28 -1.56 -34.17 3.94
N ILE A 29 -2.11 -35.13 3.21
CA ILE A 29 -1.65 -35.55 1.87
C ILE A 29 -1.60 -34.36 0.90
N GLY A 30 -2.59 -33.46 0.95
CA GLY A 30 -2.62 -32.26 0.09
C GLY A 30 -1.46 -31.28 0.35
N ASN A 31 -1.00 -31.20 1.60
CA ASN A 31 0.04 -30.26 2.00
C ASN A 31 1.44 -30.86 1.80
N THR A 32 1.59 -32.17 1.96
CA THR A 32 2.87 -32.86 1.77
C THR A 32 3.16 -33.22 0.31
N ALA A 33 2.16 -33.18 -0.58
CA ALA A 33 2.28 -33.51 -2.00
C ALA A 33 3.38 -32.70 -2.72
N VAL A 34 3.57 -31.43 -2.34
CA VAL A 34 4.63 -30.56 -2.89
C VAL A 34 6.04 -31.11 -2.63
N TYR A 35 6.20 -31.91 -1.58
CA TYR A 35 7.48 -32.52 -1.17
C TYR A 35 7.65 -33.98 -1.67
N GLY A 36 6.71 -34.48 -2.48
CA GLY A 36 6.78 -35.78 -3.15
C GLY A 36 6.95 -36.96 -2.18
N MET A 37 7.68 -38.00 -2.61
CA MET A 37 7.91 -39.23 -1.81
C MET A 37 8.59 -38.93 -0.45
N ARG A 38 9.37 -37.85 -0.36
CA ARG A 38 10.06 -37.44 0.86
C ARG A 38 9.12 -36.85 1.91
N GLY A 39 7.93 -36.40 1.52
CA GLY A 39 6.88 -35.91 2.42
C GLY A 39 5.88 -36.98 2.87
N GLY A 40 6.06 -38.25 2.47
CA GLY A 40 5.11 -39.32 2.75
C GLY A 40 4.91 -39.63 4.25
N GLY A 41 5.92 -39.33 5.09
CA GLY A 41 5.85 -39.45 6.55
C GLY A 41 5.40 -38.18 7.28
N GLY A 42 5.04 -37.12 6.54
CA GLY A 42 4.88 -35.77 7.08
C GLY A 42 6.13 -34.91 6.86
N VAL A 43 5.95 -33.59 6.84
CA VAL A 43 7.02 -32.61 6.61
C VAL A 43 7.06 -31.61 7.76
N ILE A 44 8.24 -31.40 8.32
CA ILE A 44 8.50 -30.28 9.24
C ILE A 44 9.24 -29.21 8.44
N ILE A 45 8.69 -28.01 8.42
CA ILE A 45 9.28 -26.82 7.81
C ILE A 45 9.77 -25.92 8.94
N ILE A 46 11.03 -25.53 8.87
CA ILE A 46 11.65 -24.59 9.80
C ILE A 46 12.08 -23.39 8.96
N THR A 47 11.63 -22.21 9.37
CA THR A 47 12.06 -20.94 8.77
C THR A 47 13.01 -20.28 9.75
N THR A 48 14.20 -19.90 9.28
CA THR A 48 15.16 -19.16 10.13
C THR A 48 14.92 -17.66 10.04
N LYS A 49 15.21 -16.95 11.14
CA LYS A 49 15.17 -15.50 11.23
C LYS A 49 16.15 -14.93 10.22
N ARG A 50 15.61 -14.34 9.16
CA ARG A 50 16.36 -13.44 8.30
C ARG A 50 16.19 -12.06 8.93
N GLY A 51 17.31 -11.44 9.31
CA GLY A 51 17.32 -10.18 10.06
C GLY A 51 16.22 -9.22 9.58
N ASP A 52 15.46 -8.70 10.55
CA ASP A 52 14.36 -7.73 10.42
C ASP A 52 14.37 -6.97 9.08
N GLY A 53 13.42 -7.33 8.21
CA GLY A 53 12.60 -6.39 7.42
C GLY A 53 13.28 -5.38 6.48
N GLY A 54 14.60 -5.35 6.43
CA GLY A 54 15.41 -4.31 5.79
C GLY A 54 16.25 -4.88 4.67
N GLY A 55 15.59 -5.19 3.54
CA GLY A 55 16.23 -5.17 2.23
C GLY A 55 17.45 -6.06 2.02
N TYR A 56 17.32 -7.38 2.20
CA TYR A 56 18.20 -8.33 1.50
C TYR A 56 17.66 -8.64 0.10
N ASN A 57 17.41 -7.61 -0.70
CA ASN A 57 17.42 -7.72 -2.15
C ASN A 57 18.89 -7.79 -2.57
N ARG A 58 19.54 -8.95 -2.42
CA ARG A 58 20.72 -9.19 -3.22
C ARG A 58 20.23 -9.39 -4.64
N ASP A 59 20.39 -8.35 -5.46
CA ASP A 59 20.35 -8.46 -6.91
C ASP A 59 21.43 -9.48 -7.33
N LEU A 60 21.07 -10.76 -7.27
CA LEU A 60 21.88 -11.84 -7.79
C LEU A 60 21.93 -11.65 -9.30
N TYR A 61 22.99 -11.02 -9.79
CA TYR A 61 23.24 -10.90 -11.21
C TYR A 61 23.32 -12.31 -11.82
N THR A 62 22.24 -12.70 -12.49
CA THR A 62 22.13 -13.98 -13.18
C THR A 62 22.16 -13.68 -14.68
N PRO A 63 23.30 -13.93 -15.37
CA PRO A 63 23.44 -13.60 -16.79
C PRO A 63 22.29 -14.21 -17.61
N GLY A 64 21.53 -13.38 -18.31
CA GLY A 64 20.38 -13.81 -19.13
C GLY A 64 19.01 -13.73 -18.45
N ILE A 65 18.92 -13.35 -17.18
CA ILE A 65 17.65 -13.09 -16.47
C ILE A 65 17.56 -11.61 -16.12
N VAL A 66 16.53 -10.93 -16.65
CA VAL A 66 16.16 -9.57 -16.24
C VAL A 66 15.13 -9.68 -15.13
N THR A 67 15.55 -9.43 -13.89
CA THR A 67 14.63 -9.32 -12.75
C THR A 67 13.97 -7.95 -12.81
N TYR A 68 12.71 -7.92 -13.25
CA TYR A 68 11.86 -6.74 -13.16
C TYR A 68 10.85 -6.94 -12.03
N SER A 69 10.89 -6.09 -11.02
CA SER A 69 9.83 -6.01 -10.02
C SER A 69 8.89 -4.90 -10.45
N PRO A 70 7.75 -5.21 -11.12
CA PRO A 70 6.80 -4.17 -11.49
C PRO A 70 6.37 -3.46 -10.21
N GLN A 71 6.44 -2.12 -10.22
CA GLN A 71 5.68 -1.33 -9.26
C GLN A 71 4.21 -1.77 -9.45
N GLY A 72 3.66 -2.46 -8.45
CA GLY A 72 2.32 -3.00 -8.52
C GLY A 72 1.28 -1.91 -8.74
N TYR A 73 0.02 -2.31 -8.95
CA TYR A 73 -1.07 -1.35 -8.99
C TYR A 73 -1.18 -0.62 -7.65
N TYR A 74 -1.16 0.71 -7.71
CA TYR A 74 -1.47 1.54 -6.56
C TYR A 74 -2.97 1.51 -6.32
N GLU A 75 -3.40 1.11 -5.12
CA GLU A 75 -4.79 1.27 -4.71
C GLU A 75 -5.10 2.77 -4.66
N VAL A 76 -6.11 3.20 -5.42
CA VAL A 76 -6.49 4.61 -5.49
C VAL A 76 -6.89 5.06 -4.09
N ARG A 77 -6.01 5.83 -3.43
CA ARG A 77 -6.35 6.45 -2.16
C ARG A 77 -7.29 7.62 -2.41
N GLU A 78 -8.43 7.62 -1.75
CA GLU A 78 -9.27 8.80 -1.65
C GLU A 78 -8.48 9.92 -0.95
N PHE A 79 -8.70 11.14 -1.39
CA PHE A 79 -8.06 12.29 -0.78
C PHE A 79 -8.56 12.43 0.66
N TYR A 80 -7.62 12.47 1.61
CA TYR A 80 -7.97 12.56 3.03
C TYR A 80 -8.67 13.87 3.37
N ILE A 81 -9.80 13.79 4.07
CA ILE A 81 -10.55 14.93 4.59
C ILE A 81 -10.81 14.64 6.08
N PRO A 82 -10.41 15.55 7.00
CA PRO A 82 -10.82 15.46 8.41
C PRO A 82 -12.35 15.40 8.54
N ASP A 83 -12.84 14.73 9.57
CA ASP A 83 -14.27 14.77 9.89
C ASP A 83 -14.62 16.12 10.53
N TYR A 84 -15.01 17.08 9.69
CA TYR A 84 -15.45 18.41 10.13
C TYR A 84 -16.85 18.43 10.76
N SER A 85 -17.57 17.31 10.74
CA SER A 85 -18.88 17.18 11.38
C SER A 85 -18.78 16.81 12.87
N ALA A 86 -17.60 16.33 13.29
CA ALA A 86 -17.33 15.96 14.67
C ALA A 86 -17.44 17.18 15.62
N PRO A 87 -17.81 16.99 16.90
CA PRO A 87 -17.83 18.06 17.89
C PRO A 87 -16.49 18.78 17.93
N ALA A 88 -16.49 20.11 18.08
CA ALA A 88 -15.27 20.93 18.10
C ALA A 88 -14.21 20.43 19.10
N ASP A 89 -14.65 19.82 20.20
CA ASP A 89 -13.77 19.19 21.21
C ASP A 89 -12.96 17.99 20.67
N SER A 90 -13.44 17.32 19.63
CA SER A 90 -12.77 16.18 18.97
C SER A 90 -11.69 16.64 17.97
N LEU A 91 -11.80 17.88 17.50
CA LEU A 91 -10.81 18.56 16.66
C LEU A 91 -9.90 19.50 17.49
N ALA A 92 -10.16 19.61 18.80
CA ALA A 92 -9.44 20.52 19.69
C ALA A 92 -7.94 20.20 19.70
N GLY A 93 -7.15 21.15 19.18
CA GLY A 93 -5.68 21.06 19.08
C GLY A 93 -5.15 20.56 17.74
N MET A 94 -5.98 20.00 16.86
CA MET A 94 -5.60 19.66 15.49
C MET A 94 -5.84 20.85 14.57
N ARG A 95 -4.83 21.71 14.42
CA ARG A 95 -4.88 22.79 13.42
C ARG A 95 -4.79 22.20 12.02
N ASP A 96 -5.75 22.47 11.15
CA ASP A 96 -5.65 22.14 9.73
C ASP A 96 -4.72 23.14 9.03
N LEU A 97 -3.49 22.70 8.77
CA LEU A 97 -2.43 23.48 8.12
C LEU A 97 -2.14 22.95 6.71
N ARG A 98 -3.05 22.18 6.12
CA ARG A 98 -2.82 21.58 4.79
C ARG A 98 -2.83 22.66 3.71
N THR A 99 -1.93 22.50 2.74
CA THR A 99 -1.85 23.38 1.57
C THR A 99 -2.85 23.00 0.48
N THR A 100 -3.26 21.74 0.43
CA THR A 100 -4.37 21.25 -0.39
C THR A 100 -5.47 20.80 0.55
N ILE A 101 -6.65 21.42 0.44
CA ILE A 101 -7.80 21.19 1.33
C ILE A 101 -8.86 20.30 0.69
N HIS A 102 -8.89 20.24 -0.63
CA HIS A 102 -9.88 19.50 -1.40
C HIS A 102 -9.27 18.99 -2.71
N TRP A 103 -9.57 17.74 -3.04
CA TRP A 103 -9.22 17.12 -4.33
C TRP A 103 -10.33 16.14 -4.72
N ALA A 104 -11.06 16.48 -5.78
CA ALA A 104 -12.13 15.66 -6.33
C ALA A 104 -11.83 15.33 -7.80
N PRO A 105 -11.26 14.15 -8.09
CA PRO A 105 -10.85 13.80 -9.45
C PRO A 105 -12.03 13.44 -10.37
N ASN A 106 -13.23 13.24 -9.81
CA ASN A 106 -14.41 12.82 -10.54
C ASN A 106 -15.60 13.74 -10.21
N VAL A 107 -15.69 14.86 -10.92
CA VAL A 107 -16.82 15.79 -10.85
C VAL A 107 -17.48 15.82 -12.22
N ILE A 108 -18.71 15.33 -12.30
CA ILE A 108 -19.48 15.21 -13.55
C ILE A 108 -20.52 16.33 -13.59
N ALA A 109 -20.50 17.12 -14.65
CA ALA A 109 -21.49 18.17 -14.88
C ALA A 109 -22.85 17.59 -15.28
N ASP A 110 -23.92 18.34 -14.97
CA ASP A 110 -25.27 18.01 -15.39
C ASP A 110 -25.49 18.19 -16.91
N GLU A 111 -26.70 17.90 -17.39
CA GLU A 111 -27.06 18.05 -18.81
C GLU A 111 -26.93 19.49 -19.34
N SER A 112 -26.92 20.48 -18.44
CA SER A 112 -26.70 21.89 -18.75
C SER A 112 -25.22 22.30 -18.74
N GLY A 113 -24.32 21.39 -18.38
CA GLY A 113 -22.89 21.63 -18.26
C GLY A 113 -22.48 22.33 -16.96
N GLN A 114 -23.35 22.36 -15.96
CA GLN A 114 -23.10 22.97 -14.66
C GLN A 114 -22.73 21.91 -13.61
N THR A 115 -21.89 22.30 -12.66
CA THR A 115 -21.55 21.47 -11.50
C THR A 115 -21.28 22.37 -10.31
N SER A 116 -21.51 21.84 -9.11
CA SER A 116 -21.19 22.48 -7.83
C SER A 116 -20.43 21.52 -6.95
N PHE A 117 -19.55 22.04 -6.12
CA PHE A 117 -18.83 21.29 -5.08
C PHE A 117 -18.70 22.18 -3.85
N GLU A 118 -18.63 21.52 -2.69
CA GLU A 118 -18.44 22.18 -1.40
C GLU A 118 -17.17 21.66 -0.76
N PHE A 119 -16.50 22.51 0.02
CA PHE A 119 -15.29 22.14 0.72
C PHE A 119 -15.12 22.99 1.99
N TYR A 120 -14.31 22.48 2.92
CA TYR A 120 -13.93 23.18 4.14
C TYR A 120 -12.61 23.93 3.94
N THR A 121 -12.51 25.13 4.52
CA THR A 121 -11.28 25.92 4.53
C THR A 121 -10.30 25.39 5.59
N ALA A 122 -9.01 25.65 5.41
CA ALA A 122 -8.02 25.40 6.45
C ALA A 122 -8.15 26.46 7.57
N ASP A 123 -7.56 26.18 8.74
CA ASP A 123 -7.61 27.09 9.90
C ASP A 123 -6.71 28.32 9.73
N SER A 124 -5.94 28.37 8.64
CA SER A 124 -5.06 29.50 8.34
C SER A 124 -5.76 30.44 7.36
N PRO A 125 -5.93 31.73 7.71
CA PRO A 125 -6.43 32.72 6.76
C PRO A 125 -5.43 32.90 5.62
N GLY A 126 -5.94 33.21 4.43
CA GLY A 126 -5.11 33.33 3.23
C GLY A 126 -5.90 33.26 1.93
N THR A 127 -5.15 33.36 0.82
CA THR A 127 -5.71 33.22 -0.52
C THR A 127 -5.60 31.77 -0.98
N TYR A 128 -6.75 31.16 -1.27
CA TYR A 128 -6.85 29.81 -1.80
C TYR A 128 -6.89 29.88 -3.32
N ARG A 129 -6.11 29.00 -3.96
CA ARG A 129 -6.13 28.80 -5.41
C ARG A 129 -6.96 27.57 -5.74
N ILE A 130 -8.05 27.78 -6.47
CA ILE A 130 -8.91 26.73 -6.98
C ILE A 130 -8.50 26.46 -8.42
N VAL A 131 -8.09 25.22 -8.71
CA VAL A 131 -7.73 24.79 -10.07
C VAL A 131 -8.77 23.77 -10.51
N VAL A 132 -9.41 24.03 -11.65
CA VAL A 132 -10.39 23.13 -12.25
C VAL A 132 -9.85 22.68 -13.59
N GLU A 133 -9.66 21.38 -13.73
CA GLU A 133 -9.19 20.73 -14.95
C GLU A 133 -10.15 19.62 -15.32
N GLY A 134 -10.39 19.45 -16.62
CA GLY A 134 -11.31 18.42 -17.08
C GLY A 134 -11.32 18.27 -18.59
N LEU A 135 -12.17 17.37 -19.05
CA LEU A 135 -12.41 17.11 -20.46
C LEU A 135 -13.89 17.00 -20.72
N ASP A 136 -14.32 17.46 -21.90
CA ASP A 136 -15.70 17.28 -22.33
C ASP A 136 -15.92 15.92 -23.00
N THR A 137 -17.16 15.65 -23.38
CA THR A 137 -17.56 14.39 -24.05
C THR A 137 -16.93 14.19 -25.44
N LYS A 138 -16.29 15.23 -26.00
CA LYS A 138 -15.55 15.19 -27.27
C LYS A 138 -14.04 15.07 -27.05
N GLY A 139 -13.60 14.93 -25.80
CA GLY A 139 -12.19 14.83 -25.42
C GLY A 139 -11.43 16.16 -25.47
N ARG A 140 -12.12 17.30 -25.51
CA ARG A 140 -11.49 18.62 -25.45
C ARG A 140 -11.15 18.95 -24.01
N LEU A 141 -9.89 19.33 -23.77
CA LEU A 141 -9.39 19.69 -22.45
C LEU A 141 -9.84 21.11 -22.07
N GLY A 142 -10.19 21.29 -20.79
CA GLY A 142 -10.48 22.57 -20.17
C GLY A 142 -9.62 22.76 -18.92
N HIS A 143 -9.19 23.99 -18.68
CA HIS A 143 -8.42 24.40 -17.52
C HIS A 143 -8.89 25.79 -17.07
N SER A 144 -9.13 25.97 -15.77
CA SER A 144 -9.45 27.25 -15.17
C SER A 144 -8.81 27.39 -13.80
N VAL A 145 -8.44 28.62 -13.44
CA VAL A 145 -7.88 28.95 -12.13
C VAL A 145 -8.67 30.11 -11.52
N HIS A 146 -9.12 29.91 -10.30
CA HIS A 146 -9.83 30.91 -9.51
C HIS A 146 -9.13 31.14 -8.17
N TYR A 147 -9.37 32.30 -7.58
CA TYR A 147 -8.83 32.66 -6.28
C TYR A 147 -9.94 33.13 -5.37
N ILE A 148 -9.91 32.68 -4.12
CA ILE A 148 -10.76 33.18 -3.04
C ILE A 148 -9.89 33.57 -1.86
N THR A 149 -10.26 34.63 -1.14
CA THR A 149 -9.56 35.08 0.07
C THR A 149 -10.44 34.81 1.26
N ILE A 150 -9.88 34.13 2.27
CA ILE A 150 -10.53 33.87 3.55
C ILE A 150 -9.78 34.68 4.61
N GLU A 151 -10.53 35.50 5.34
CA GLU A 151 -10.06 36.39 6.41
C GLU A 151 -10.20 35.75 7.79
#